data_AF-A0A7J5E920-F1
#
_entry.id   AF-A0A7J5E920-F1
#
_cell.length_a   1.000
_cell.length_b   1.000
_cell.length_c   1.000
_cell.angle_alpha   90.00
_cell.angle_beta   90.00
_cell.angle_gamma   90.00
#
_symmetry.space_group_name_H-M   'P 1'
#
loop_
_entity.id
_entity.type
_entity.pdbx_description
1 polymer ?
#
loop_
_entity_poly.entity_id
_entity_poly.type
_entity_poly.pdbx_seq_one_letter_code
_entity_poly.pdbx_strand_id
1 'polypeptide(L)'
;FAIAISLGLQHGVPLEEFVDAFVFTRFEPSGMVSGNKRIKMTTSVIDYIFRELAVSYLGRNDLSHVDEEEIMKKPERRSVAEPDFESEEVVSERMIELDNDHSNGSELVTANLPNASASTERSKILSMHQQVVKARERGYTGDICPECGSMTMVRNGTCLKCNTCGSTTGCS
;
A
#
# COMPACT_ATOMS: atom_id res chain seq x y z
N PHE A 1 -34.52 5.06 14.86
CA PHE A 1 -33.89 3.81 14.39
C PHE A 1 -33.65 2.84 15.55
N ALA A 2 -32.70 3.10 16.46
CA ALA A 2 -32.33 2.17 17.55
C ALA A 2 -33.51 1.68 18.42
N ILE A 3 -34.46 2.55 18.76
CA ILE A 3 -35.65 2.18 19.55
C ILE A 3 -36.49 1.08 18.87
N ALA A 4 -36.65 1.16 17.55
CA ALA A 4 -37.43 0.17 16.79
C ALA A 4 -36.74 -1.20 16.76
N ILE A 5 -35.40 -1.21 16.65
CA ILE A 5 -34.61 -2.45 16.70
C ILE A 5 -34.69 -3.07 18.09
N SER A 6 -34.52 -2.27 19.15
CA SER A 6 -34.65 -2.75 20.52
C SER A 6 -36.03 -3.35 20.79
N LEU A 7 -37.09 -2.70 20.32
CA LEU A 7 -38.45 -3.21 20.45
C LEU A 7 -38.65 -4.50 19.65
N GLY A 8 -38.17 -4.56 18.42
CA GLY A 8 -38.26 -5.76 17.57
C GLY A 8 -37.58 -6.98 18.20
N LEU A 9 -36.36 -6.82 18.70
CA LEU A 9 -35.64 -7.89 19.39
C LEU A 9 -36.35 -8.34 20.68
N GLN A 10 -36.92 -7.40 21.44
CA GLN A 10 -37.69 -7.72 22.66
C GLN A 10 -38.99 -8.48 22.38
N HIS A 11 -39.61 -8.25 21.21
CA HIS A 11 -40.86 -8.90 20.79
C HIS A 11 -40.64 -10.16 19.94
N GLY A 12 -39.41 -10.70 19.91
CA GLY A 12 -39.12 -12.02 19.32
C GLY A 12 -38.76 -12.00 17.84
N VAL A 13 -38.41 -10.85 17.27
CA VAL A 13 -37.83 -10.81 15.92
C VAL A 13 -36.39 -11.34 15.98
N PRO A 14 -36.05 -12.39 15.20
CA PRO A 14 -34.70 -12.95 15.20
C PRO A 14 -33.67 -11.93 14.70
N LEU A 15 -32.46 -11.97 15.26
CA LEU A 15 -31.37 -11.06 14.92
C LEU A 15 -30.93 -11.27 13.46
N GLU A 16 -30.96 -12.50 12.97
CA GLU A 16 -30.59 -12.91 11.62
C GLU A 16 -31.38 -12.12 10.57
N GLU A 17 -32.69 -11.95 10.79
CA GLU A 17 -33.57 -11.22 9.88
C GLU A 17 -33.20 -9.74 9.79
N PHE A 18 -32.83 -9.14 10.92
CA PHE A 18 -32.35 -7.76 10.94
C PHE A 18 -30.99 -7.59 10.26
N VAL A 19 -30.08 -8.54 10.46
CA VAL A 19 -28.78 -8.53 9.81
C VAL A 19 -28.97 -8.59 8.29
N ASP A 20 -29.76 -9.54 7.79
CA ASP A 20 -29.98 -9.69 6.36
C ASP A 20 -30.70 -8.47 5.74
N ALA A 21 -31.59 -7.82 6.50
CA ALA A 21 -32.29 -6.62 6.03
C ALA A 21 -31.43 -5.35 6.01
N PHE A 22 -30.48 -5.20 6.93
CA PHE A 22 -29.77 -3.93 7.15
C PHE A 22 -28.30 -3.92 6.72
N VAL A 23 -27.68 -5.07 6.46
CA VAL A 23 -26.32 -5.14 5.94
C VAL A 23 -26.28 -4.57 4.51
N PHE A 24 -25.16 -3.93 4.16
CA PHE A 24 -24.91 -3.22 2.88
C PHE A 24 -25.84 -2.03 2.60
N THR A 25 -26.65 -1.62 3.57
CA THR A 25 -27.39 -0.36 3.46
C THR A 25 -26.43 0.82 3.43
N ARG A 26 -26.72 1.79 2.56
CA ARG A 26 -25.92 2.98 2.35
C ARG A 26 -26.61 4.19 2.98
N PHE A 27 -25.94 4.78 3.96
CA PHE A 27 -26.32 6.01 4.62
C PHE A 27 -25.05 6.75 5.01
N GLU A 28 -25.04 8.07 4.87
CA GLU A 28 -23.95 8.89 5.41
C GLU A 28 -24.04 8.96 6.94
N PRO A 29 -22.93 8.95 7.68
CA PRO A 29 -21.53 8.87 7.22
C PRO A 29 -21.09 7.43 6.86
N SER A 30 -20.26 7.34 5.82
CA SER A 30 -19.58 6.11 5.39
C SER A 30 -18.07 6.31 5.43
N GLY A 31 -17.30 5.26 5.73
CA GLY A 31 -15.85 5.36 5.73
C GLY A 31 -15.15 4.35 6.63
N MET A 32 -13.94 4.75 7.06
CA MET A 32 -13.03 3.90 7.81
C MET A 32 -13.47 3.79 9.28
N VAL A 33 -13.48 2.57 9.78
CA VAL A 33 -13.83 2.26 11.17
C VAL A 33 -12.54 2.18 11.99
N SER A 34 -12.49 2.93 13.09
CA SER A 34 -11.39 2.89 14.04
C SER A 34 -11.69 1.94 15.20
N GLY A 35 -10.69 1.17 15.62
CA GLY A 35 -10.77 0.32 16.83
C GLY A 35 -11.31 -1.11 16.60
N ASN A 36 -11.98 -1.38 15.48
CA ASN A 36 -12.45 -2.73 15.15
C ASN A 36 -11.40 -3.49 14.33
N LYS A 37 -11.10 -4.72 14.74
CA LYS A 37 -10.10 -5.59 14.06
C LYS A 37 -10.66 -6.30 12.83
N ARG A 38 -11.97 -6.60 12.83
CA ARG A 38 -12.65 -7.43 11.81
C ARG A 38 -13.26 -6.58 10.70
N ILE A 39 -13.82 -5.42 11.04
CA ILE A 39 -14.48 -4.51 10.09
C ILE A 39 -13.69 -3.21 10.02
N LYS A 40 -12.99 -2.99 8.90
CA LYS A 40 -12.14 -1.79 8.68
C LYS A 40 -12.84 -0.67 7.93
N MET A 41 -13.82 -1.01 7.10
CA MET A 41 -14.58 -0.08 6.26
C MET A 41 -16.07 -0.43 6.34
N THR A 42 -16.92 0.58 6.30
CA THR A 42 -18.38 0.39 6.29
C THR A 42 -19.07 1.40 5.38
N THR A 43 -20.21 1.00 4.84
CA THR A 43 -21.05 1.84 3.98
C THR A 43 -22.06 2.68 4.76
N SER A 44 -22.27 2.40 6.05
CA SER A 44 -23.08 3.21 6.96
C SER A 44 -22.88 2.81 8.41
N VAL A 45 -23.28 3.67 9.36
CA VAL A 45 -23.29 3.31 10.79
C VAL A 45 -24.19 2.10 11.07
N ILE A 46 -25.31 1.98 10.34
CA ILE A 46 -26.25 0.87 10.49
C ILE A 46 -25.61 -0.43 10.01
N ASP A 47 -25.00 -0.41 8.83
CA ASP A 47 -24.24 -1.53 8.27
C ASP A 47 -23.17 -1.99 9.26
N TYR A 48 -22.40 -1.06 9.84
CA TYR A 48 -21.40 -1.40 10.85
C TYR A 48 -21.98 -2.12 12.08
N ILE A 49 -23.08 -1.62 12.64
CA ILE A 49 -23.69 -2.20 13.83
C ILE A 49 -24.18 -3.62 13.55
N PHE A 50 -24.95 -3.83 12.48
CA PHE A 50 -25.50 -5.16 12.19
C PHE A 50 -24.42 -6.15 11.74
N ARG A 51 -23.40 -5.67 11.05
CA ARG A 51 -22.23 -6.46 10.70
C ARG A 51 -21.49 -6.91 11.96
N GLU A 52 -21.23 -6.01 12.91
CA GLU A 52 -20.57 -6.37 14.17
C GLU A 52 -21.41 -7.31 15.04
N LEU A 53 -22.73 -7.12 15.08
CA LEU A 53 -23.65 -8.03 15.76
C LEU A 53 -23.64 -9.43 15.11
N ALA A 54 -23.63 -9.49 13.78
CA ALA A 54 -23.56 -10.75 13.05
C ALA A 54 -22.24 -11.51 13.34
N VAL A 55 -21.10 -10.83 13.30
CA VAL A 55 -19.82 -11.49 13.57
C VAL A 55 -19.66 -11.84 15.06
N SER A 56 -20.19 -11.03 15.98
CA SER A 56 -20.03 -11.27 17.43
C SER A 56 -21.00 -12.30 18.00
N TYR A 57 -22.25 -12.31 17.54
CA TYR A 57 -23.31 -13.15 18.12
C TYR A 57 -23.71 -14.33 17.24
N LEU A 58 -23.70 -14.17 15.91
CA LEU A 58 -24.07 -15.24 14.97
C LEU A 58 -22.86 -16.03 14.45
N GLY A 59 -21.63 -15.55 14.69
CA GLY A 59 -20.42 -16.17 14.15
C GLY A 59 -20.34 -16.11 12.62
N ARG A 60 -21.06 -15.17 11.99
CA ARG A 60 -21.05 -14.96 10.53
C ARG A 60 -19.80 -14.21 10.12
N ASN A 61 -18.72 -14.96 9.93
CA ASN A 61 -17.41 -14.43 9.52
C ASN A 61 -17.38 -14.00 8.05
N ASP A 62 -18.34 -14.42 7.22
CA ASP A 62 -18.54 -14.02 5.82
C ASP A 62 -18.73 -12.51 5.63
N LEU A 63 -19.19 -11.81 6.67
CA LEU A 63 -19.36 -10.37 6.65
C LEU A 63 -18.12 -9.58 7.12
N SER A 64 -17.14 -10.27 7.69
CA SER A 64 -15.89 -9.66 8.16
C SER A 64 -14.97 -9.35 6.97
N HIS A 65 -14.22 -8.26 7.03
CA HIS A 65 -13.26 -7.92 5.96
C HIS A 65 -11.90 -8.59 6.19
N VAL A 66 -11.67 -9.10 7.40
CA VAL A 66 -10.44 -9.76 7.80
C VAL A 66 -10.82 -11.05 8.48
N ASP A 67 -10.42 -12.17 7.89
CA ASP A 67 -10.67 -13.50 8.45
C ASP A 67 -9.95 -13.65 9.79
N GLU A 68 -10.60 -14.30 10.75
CA GLU A 68 -10.04 -14.52 12.09
C GLU A 68 -8.70 -15.27 12.05
N GLU A 69 -8.51 -16.12 11.04
CA GLU A 69 -7.25 -16.85 10.81
C GLU A 69 -6.09 -15.93 10.42
N GLU A 70 -6.36 -14.83 9.72
CA GLU A 70 -5.35 -13.85 9.31
C GLU A 70 -4.96 -12.93 10.49
N ILE A 71 -5.90 -12.68 11.41
CA ILE A 71 -5.63 -11.99 12.68
C ILE A 71 -4.79 -12.87 13.61
N MET A 72 -5.06 -14.18 13.66
CA MET A 72 -4.29 -15.13 14.47
C MET A 72 -2.91 -15.44 13.89
N LYS A 73 -2.76 -15.42 12.56
CA LYS A 73 -1.46 -15.39 11.87
C LYS A 73 -0.87 -13.99 11.97
N LYS A 74 -0.55 -13.57 13.20
CA LYS A 74 0.31 -12.42 13.43
C LYS A 74 1.56 -12.64 12.58
N PRO A 75 1.99 -11.69 11.72
CA PRO A 75 3.31 -11.78 11.15
C PRO A 75 4.25 -11.82 12.35
N GLU A 76 5.02 -12.90 12.50
CA GLU A 76 6.22 -12.85 13.29
C GLU A 76 6.90 -11.55 12.87
N ARG A 77 6.97 -10.61 13.82
CA ARG A 77 7.86 -9.49 13.66
C ARG A 77 9.21 -10.15 13.45
N ARG A 78 9.70 -10.20 12.21
CA ARG A 78 11.14 -10.18 11.99
C ARG A 78 11.57 -8.95 12.75
N SER A 79 12.06 -9.16 13.97
CA SER A 79 12.88 -8.19 14.64
C SER A 79 13.97 -7.88 13.63
N VAL A 80 13.79 -6.77 12.92
CA VAL A 80 14.94 -6.04 12.41
C VAL A 80 15.69 -5.74 13.69
N ALA A 81 16.72 -6.54 13.97
CA ALA A 81 17.69 -6.20 14.97
C ALA A 81 18.14 -4.80 14.59
N GLU A 82 17.83 -3.82 15.43
CA GLU A 82 18.47 -2.52 15.32
C GLU A 82 19.97 -2.80 15.34
N PRO A 83 20.72 -2.47 14.29
CA PRO A 83 22.17 -2.55 14.41
C PRO A 83 22.56 -1.48 15.44
N ASP A 84 23.13 -1.93 16.55
CA ASP A 84 23.87 -1.06 17.47
C ASP A 84 24.91 -0.32 16.63
N PHE A 85 24.78 1.00 16.51
CA PHE A 85 25.78 1.84 15.89
C PHE A 85 26.95 2.01 16.87
N GLU A 86 27.74 0.96 17.07
CA GLU A 86 29.09 1.09 17.64
C GLU A 86 30.07 1.42 16.51
N SER A 87 30.43 2.71 16.45
CA SER A 87 31.52 3.33 15.70
C SER A 87 31.51 3.18 14.17
N GLU A 88 31.43 4.33 13.49
CA GLU A 88 31.73 4.46 12.07
C GLU A 88 33.20 4.09 11.80
N GLU A 89 33.44 2.89 11.27
CA GLU A 89 34.71 2.58 10.60
C GLU A 89 34.52 2.88 9.10
N VAL A 90 35.29 3.84 8.59
CA VAL A 90 35.23 4.30 7.20
C VAL A 90 35.73 3.18 6.28
N VAL A 91 34.81 2.38 5.74
CA VAL A 91 35.14 1.32 4.77
C VAL A 91 35.33 1.98 3.39
N SER A 92 36.56 2.42 3.15
CA SER A 92 37.17 2.74 1.85
C SER A 92 36.65 4.00 1.14
N GLU A 93 37.50 5.02 1.06
CA GLU A 93 37.41 6.04 0.01
C GLU A 93 37.82 5.41 -1.32
N ARG A 94 36.85 5.18 -2.21
CA ARG A 94 37.13 4.86 -3.61
C ARG A 94 37.07 6.15 -4.43
N MET A 95 38.22 6.77 -4.67
CA MET A 95 38.34 7.78 -5.72
C MET A 95 38.02 7.12 -7.07
N ILE A 96 37.12 7.73 -7.83
CA ILE A 96 36.84 7.33 -9.20
C ILE A 96 37.80 8.14 -10.08
N GLU A 97 38.85 7.49 -10.58
CA GLU A 97 39.61 8.01 -11.71
C GLU A 97 38.75 7.88 -12.97
N LEU A 98 38.56 9.01 -13.66
CA LEU A 98 37.82 9.08 -14.92
C LEU A 98 38.76 8.64 -16.04
N ASP A 99 38.76 7.36 -16.39
CA ASP A 99 39.52 6.87 -17.53
C ASP A 99 38.81 7.20 -18.85
N ASN A 100 39.63 7.79 -19.73
CA ASN A 100 39.32 8.31 -21.05
C ASN A 100 39.64 7.24 -22.11
N ASP A 101 38.60 6.80 -22.83
CA ASP A 101 38.54 6.18 -24.17
C ASP A 101 39.50 5.01 -24.60
N HIS A 102 38.92 4.18 -25.48
CA HIS A 102 39.50 3.18 -26.39
C HIS A 102 39.84 1.73 -25.95
N SER A 103 39.01 0.83 -26.50
CA SER A 103 39.35 -0.42 -27.22
C SER A 103 39.52 -1.76 -26.48
N ASN A 104 38.73 -2.73 -26.97
CA ASN A 104 38.95 -4.18 -27.07
C ASN A 104 39.16 -5.04 -25.80
N GLY A 105 38.20 -5.95 -25.56
CA GLY A 105 38.50 -7.38 -25.48
C GLY A 105 38.57 -8.06 -24.10
N SER A 106 37.53 -8.86 -23.81
CA SER A 106 37.55 -10.21 -23.21
C SER A 106 37.71 -10.44 -21.69
N GLU A 107 37.06 -11.54 -21.26
CA GLU A 107 37.13 -12.32 -20.00
C GLU A 107 36.29 -11.81 -18.81
N LEU A 108 35.08 -12.34 -18.59
CA LEU A 108 34.68 -13.67 -18.05
C LEU A 108 35.15 -13.91 -16.61
N VAL A 109 34.28 -13.63 -15.63
CA VAL A 109 34.32 -14.32 -14.34
C VAL A 109 32.93 -14.85 -14.01
N THR A 110 32.84 -16.17 -14.12
CA THR A 110 31.70 -17.03 -13.84
C THR A 110 31.59 -17.31 -12.35
N ALA A 111 30.40 -17.15 -11.77
CA ALA A 111 30.01 -17.88 -10.57
C ALA A 111 28.49 -18.20 -10.62
N ASN A 112 28.17 -19.46 -10.87
CA ASN A 112 26.86 -20.09 -10.66
C ASN A 112 26.68 -20.36 -9.15
N LEU A 113 25.49 -20.31 -8.52
CA LEU A 113 24.41 -21.34 -8.55
C LEU A 113 23.16 -20.82 -7.73
N PRO A 114 22.05 -21.58 -7.55
CA PRO A 114 20.76 -21.42 -8.25
C PRO A 114 19.60 -20.89 -7.36
N ASN A 115 18.60 -20.23 -7.96
CA ASN A 115 17.21 -20.33 -7.48
C ASN A 115 16.21 -19.90 -8.58
N ALA A 116 15.49 -20.88 -9.14
CA ALA A 116 14.68 -20.74 -10.35
C ALA A 116 13.29 -20.08 -10.15
N SER A 117 12.96 -19.66 -8.93
CA SER A 117 11.72 -18.93 -8.60
C SER A 117 11.94 -17.49 -8.15
N ALA A 118 13.20 -17.10 -7.86
CA ALA A 118 13.60 -15.73 -7.55
C ALA A 118 13.93 -14.90 -8.82
N SER A 119 14.06 -15.57 -9.98
CA SER A 119 14.42 -14.94 -11.25
C SER A 119 13.37 -13.92 -11.70
N THR A 120 12.09 -14.27 -11.67
CA THR A 120 11.00 -13.39 -12.15
C THR A 120 10.82 -12.13 -11.31
N GLU A 121 10.94 -12.23 -9.98
CA GLU A 121 10.82 -11.06 -9.09
C GLU A 121 12.05 -10.15 -9.19
N ARG A 122 13.25 -10.72 -9.30
CA ARG A 122 14.49 -9.97 -9.49
C ARG A 122 14.50 -9.24 -10.84
N SER A 123 13.95 -9.85 -11.90
CA SER A 123 13.76 -9.20 -13.20
C SER A 123 12.81 -7.99 -13.11
N LYS A 124 11.72 -8.07 -12.34
CA LYS A 124 10.79 -6.94 -12.13
C LYS A 124 11.45 -5.80 -11.37
N ILE A 125 12.21 -6.11 -10.31
CA ILE A 125 12.92 -5.10 -9.51
C ILE A 125 13.98 -4.38 -10.35
N LEU A 126 14.78 -5.11 -11.13
CA LEU A 126 15.78 -4.52 -12.04
C LEU A 126 15.12 -3.66 -13.12
N SER A 127 14.00 -4.12 -13.70
CA SER A 127 13.23 -3.35 -14.67
C SER A 127 12.66 -2.05 -14.08
N MET A 128 12.13 -2.10 -12.85
CA MET A 128 11.61 -0.91 -12.16
C MET A 128 12.74 0.06 -11.81
N HIS A 129 13.89 -0.44 -11.35
CA HIS A 129 15.06 0.39 -11.08
C HIS A 129 15.52 1.15 -12.34
N GLN A 130 15.58 0.46 -13.48
CA GLN A 130 15.92 1.08 -14.76
C GLN A 130 14.93 2.17 -15.17
N GLN A 131 13.64 1.99 -14.90
CA GLN A 131 12.62 3.01 -15.15
C GLN A 131 12.80 4.24 -14.25
N VAL A 132 13.13 4.05 -12.97
CA VAL A 132 13.38 5.15 -12.02
C VAL A 132 14.63 5.95 -12.42
N VAL A 133 15.71 5.27 -12.83
CA VAL A 133 16.93 5.94 -13.31
C VAL A 133 16.62 6.77 -14.56
N LYS A 134 15.93 6.19 -15.54
CA LYS A 134 15.50 6.89 -16.76
C LYS A 134 14.56 8.07 -16.48
N ALA A 135 13.72 7.97 -15.44
CA ALA A 135 12.86 9.08 -15.02
C ALA A 135 13.66 10.24 -14.42
N ARG A 136 14.69 9.92 -13.61
CA ARG A 136 15.61 10.92 -13.04
C ARG A 136 16.46 11.60 -14.12
N GLU A 137 16.96 10.86 -15.10
CA GLU A 137 17.68 11.40 -16.26
C GLU A 137 16.83 12.40 -17.06
N ARG A 138 15.51 12.19 -17.10
CA ARG A 138 14.55 13.11 -17.74
C ARG A 138 14.17 14.29 -16.87
N GLY A 139 14.70 14.40 -15.65
CA GLY A 139 14.42 15.47 -14.71
C GLY A 139 13.05 15.36 -14.03
N TYR A 140 12.45 14.16 -13.99
CA TYR A 140 11.19 13.97 -13.28
C TYR A 140 11.39 13.97 -11.78
N THR A 141 10.58 14.73 -11.05
CA THR A 141 10.68 14.90 -9.60
C THR A 141 10.04 13.76 -8.82
N GLY A 142 9.12 13.02 -9.45
CA GLY A 142 8.33 11.96 -8.81
C GLY A 142 7.00 12.45 -8.21
N ASP A 143 6.70 13.75 -8.32
CA ASP A 143 5.41 14.30 -7.92
C ASP A 143 4.29 13.85 -8.87
N ILE A 144 3.10 13.62 -8.31
CA ILE A 144 1.91 13.22 -9.06
C ILE A 144 1.17 14.47 -9.53
N CYS A 145 0.92 14.58 -10.83
CA CYS A 145 0.15 15.66 -11.40
C CYS A 145 -1.30 15.63 -10.88
N PRO A 146 -1.84 16.72 -10.30
CA PRO A 146 -3.20 16.73 -9.74
C PRO A 146 -4.30 16.65 -10.81
N GLU A 147 -4.00 17.06 -12.05
CA GLU A 147 -4.99 17.10 -13.14
C GLU A 147 -5.12 15.76 -13.88
N CYS A 148 -4.01 15.05 -14.10
CA CYS A 148 -3.99 13.82 -14.93
C CYS A 148 -3.40 12.59 -14.24
N GLY A 149 -2.90 12.72 -13.01
CA GLY A 149 -2.31 11.62 -12.24
C GLY A 149 -0.96 11.10 -12.75
N SER A 150 -0.37 11.73 -13.78
CA SER A 150 0.94 11.30 -14.28
C SER A 150 2.08 11.70 -13.34
N MET A 151 3.09 10.84 -13.24
CA MET A 151 4.32 11.06 -12.43
C MET A 151 5.44 11.74 -13.23
N THR A 152 5.12 12.32 -14.39
CA THR A 152 6.08 12.96 -15.30
C THR A 152 6.17 14.47 -15.03
N MET A 153 6.21 14.87 -13.75
CA MET A 153 6.37 16.27 -13.38
C MET A 153 7.85 16.66 -13.38
N VAL A 154 8.18 17.79 -14.00
CA VAL A 154 9.53 18.35 -14.11
C VAL A 154 9.57 19.70 -13.40
N ARG A 155 10.67 19.98 -12.71
CA ARG A 155 10.89 21.29 -12.07
C ARG A 155 11.18 22.36 -13.11
N ASN A 156 10.36 23.41 -13.13
CA ASN A 156 10.52 24.62 -13.94
C ASN A 156 10.61 25.83 -12.99
N GLY A 157 11.83 26.14 -12.55
CA GLY A 157 12.09 27.16 -11.53
C GLY A 157 11.60 26.76 -10.14
N THR A 158 10.72 27.57 -9.57
CA THR A 158 10.05 27.31 -8.28
C THR A 158 8.85 26.38 -8.41
N CYS A 159 8.33 26.18 -9.63
CA CYS A 159 7.15 25.37 -9.87
C CYS A 159 7.43 24.07 -10.60
N LEU A 160 6.41 23.21 -10.65
CA LEU A 160 6.41 21.94 -11.35
C LEU A 160 5.51 22.05 -12.58
N LYS A 161 5.96 21.45 -13.68
CA LYS A 161 5.23 21.34 -14.94
C LYS A 161 5.05 19.87 -15.29
N CYS A 162 3.83 19.48 -15.64
CA CYS A 162 3.52 18.14 -16.12
C CYS A 162 3.85 18.01 -17.62
N ASN A 163 4.71 17.06 -17.98
CA ASN A 163 5.00 16.78 -19.39
C ASN A 163 3.90 15.96 -20.11
N THR A 164 2.97 15.35 -19.37
CA THR A 164 1.87 14.56 -19.97
C THR A 164 0.67 15.43 -20.35
N CYS A 165 0.20 16.31 -19.47
CA CYS A 165 -0.98 17.15 -19.73
C CYS A 165 -0.69 18.67 -19.84
N GLY A 166 0.54 19.10 -19.55
CA GLY A 166 0.95 20.50 -19.63
C GLY A 166 0.56 21.38 -18.43
N SER A 167 -0.12 20.85 -17.40
CA SER A 167 -0.48 21.62 -16.21
C SER A 167 0.75 22.06 -15.39
N THR A 168 0.65 23.19 -14.71
CA THR A 168 1.70 23.73 -13.84
C THR A 168 1.17 23.96 -12.42
N THR A 169 2.03 23.89 -11.41
CA THR A 169 1.67 24.17 -10.01
C THR A 169 1.54 25.65 -9.69
N GLY A 170 1.41 26.52 -10.70
CA GLY A 170 0.91 27.88 -10.51
C GLY A 170 1.89 28.93 -9.98
N CYS A 171 3.17 28.91 -10.39
CA CYS A 171 4.07 30.05 -10.20
C CYS A 171 3.95 30.88 -11.46
N SER A 172 3.25 32.00 -11.33
CA SER A 172 3.20 33.10 -12.30
C SER A 172 4.58 33.70 -12.55
#